data_AF-A0AAC8TEY5-F1
#
_entry.id   AF-A0AAC8TEY5-F1
#
_cell.length_a   1.000
_cell.length_b   1.000
_cell.length_c   1.000
_cell.angle_alpha   90.00
_cell.angle_beta   90.00
_cell.angle_gamma   90.00
#
_symmetry.space_group_name_H-M   'P 1'
#
loop_
_entity.id
_entity.type
_entity.pdbx_description
1 polymer ?
#
loop_
_entity_poly.entity_id
_entity_poly.type
_entity_poly.pdbx_seq_one_letter_code
_entity_poly.pdbx_strand_id
1 'polypeptide(L)'
;MPDTKKGEAFAKLVLRVWRDPDFKARLFKDPMPLLAEYGVETPPGLKVKVVENEPGTIHLVLPSAPAKVSQQQEEPVYTIQCAVCHSRDSCLTHHS
;
A
#
# COMPACT_ATOMS: atom_id res chain seq x y z
N MET A 1 -13.87 -4.17 10.40
CA MET A 1 -13.37 -2.93 9.76
C MET A 1 -11.85 -2.99 9.75
N PRO A 2 -11.17 -2.71 8.62
CA PRO A 2 -9.71 -2.81 8.57
C PRO A 2 -9.07 -1.78 9.49
N ASP A 3 -7.91 -2.10 10.07
CA ASP A 3 -7.20 -1.30 11.07
C ASP A 3 -7.01 0.17 10.64
N THR A 4 -7.88 1.07 11.11
CA THR A 4 -7.89 2.51 10.76
C THR A 4 -6.53 3.18 11.05
N LYS A 5 -5.81 2.67 12.05
CA LYS A 5 -4.48 3.16 12.47
C LYS A 5 -3.40 2.98 11.40
N LYS A 6 -3.43 1.87 10.63
CA LYS A 6 -2.44 1.63 9.58
C LYS A 6 -2.62 2.60 8.41
N GLY A 7 -3.87 2.89 8.03
CA GLY A 7 -4.17 3.86 6.97
C GLY A 7 -3.65 5.26 7.29
N GLU A 8 -3.81 5.72 8.52
CA GLU A 8 -3.28 7.01 8.98
C GLU A 8 -1.74 7.06 8.95
N ALA A 9 -1.08 5.98 9.40
CA ALA A 9 0.38 5.85 9.36
C ALA A 9 0.92 5.96 7.93
N PHE A 10 0.32 5.25 6.97
CA PHE A 10 0.72 5.32 5.57
C PHE A 10 0.49 6.71 4.97
N ALA A 11 -0.63 7.38 5.29
CA ALA A 11 -0.89 8.73 4.79
C ALA A 11 0.21 9.73 5.25
N LYS A 12 0.60 9.68 6.53
CA LYS A 12 1.69 10.52 7.06
C LYS A 12 3.03 10.22 6.41
N LEU A 13 3.32 8.93 6.17
CA LEU A 13 4.55 8.50 5.52
C LEU A 13 4.62 9.01 4.08
N VAL A 14 3.54 8.85 3.29
CA VAL A 14 3.47 9.34 1.89
C VAL A 14 3.66 10.86 1.84
N LEU A 15 3.03 11.62 2.73
CA LEU A 15 3.21 13.07 2.79
C LEU A 15 4.65 13.47 3.09
N ARG A 16 5.36 12.71 3.93
CA ARG A 16 6.78 12.95 4.21
C ARG A 16 7.65 12.67 2.99
N VAL A 17 7.40 11.57 2.30
CA VAL A 17 8.14 11.16 1.08
C VAL A 17 8.11 12.26 0.01
N TRP A 18 6.98 12.94 -0.19
CA TRP A 18 6.89 14.01 -1.18
C TRP A 18 7.59 15.31 -0.77
N ARG A 19 7.78 15.55 0.53
CA ARG A 19 8.39 16.80 1.04
C ARG A 19 9.89 16.68 1.27
N ASP A 20 10.41 15.46 1.39
CA ASP A 20 11.79 15.18 1.78
C ASP A 20 12.40 14.14 0.83
N PRO A 21 13.16 14.59 -0.19
CA PRO A 21 13.83 13.71 -1.13
C PRO A 21 14.84 12.75 -0.48
N ASP A 22 15.51 13.16 0.60
CA ASP A 22 16.47 12.32 1.32
C ASP A 22 15.76 11.22 2.10
N PHE A 23 14.60 11.54 2.70
CA PHE A 23 13.72 10.54 3.28
C PHE A 23 13.21 9.55 2.22
N LYS A 24 12.80 10.05 1.05
CA LYS A 24 12.40 9.20 -0.08
C LYS A 24 13.52 8.23 -0.47
N ALA A 25 14.74 8.72 -0.64
CA ALA A 25 15.89 7.87 -0.98
C ALA A 25 16.14 6.78 0.08
N ARG A 26 16.03 7.11 1.38
CA ARG A 26 16.15 6.13 2.48
C ARG A 26 15.03 5.10 2.46
N LEU A 27 13.79 5.53 2.25
CA LEU A 27 12.63 4.64 2.19
C LEU A 27 12.75 3.63 1.04
N PHE A 28 13.24 4.05 -0.12
CA PHE A 28 13.45 3.14 -1.25
C PHE A 28 14.60 2.16 -1.02
N LYS A 29 15.59 2.54 -0.21
CA LYS A 29 16.75 1.69 0.12
C LYS A 29 16.43 0.65 1.17
N ASP A 30 15.80 1.05 2.28
CA ASP A 30 15.46 0.16 3.39
C ASP A 30 14.17 0.61 4.09
N PRO A 31 13.00 0.13 3.64
CA PRO A 31 11.71 0.62 4.14
C PRO A 31 11.33 0.06 5.51
N MET A 32 11.86 -1.11 5.91
CA MET A 32 11.46 -1.82 7.12
C MET A 32 11.64 -0.99 8.40
N PRO A 33 12.81 -0.39 8.68
CA PRO A 33 12.99 0.44 9.89
C PRO A 33 12.08 1.69 9.87
N LEU A 34 11.92 2.31 8.70
CA LEU A 34 11.08 3.51 8.56
C LEU A 34 9.61 3.19 8.77
N LEU A 35 9.13 2.01 8.33
CA LEU A 35 7.75 1.59 8.58
C LEU A 35 7.52 1.32 10.08
N ALA A 36 8.50 0.74 10.77
CA ALA A 36 8.43 0.49 12.20
C ALA A 36 8.33 1.80 13.01
N GLU A 37 9.03 2.87 12.60
CA GLU A 37 8.92 4.21 13.21
C GLU A 37 7.47 4.77 13.15
N TYR A 38 6.70 4.36 12.15
CA TYR A 38 5.31 4.76 11.96
C TYR A 38 4.30 3.74 12.53
N GLY A 39 4.77 2.74 13.30
CA GLY A 39 3.94 1.72 13.92
C GLY A 39 3.41 0.67 12.95
N VAL A 40 4.05 0.52 11.78
CA VAL A 40 3.72 -0.52 10.80
C VAL A 40 4.72 -1.67 10.97
N GLU A 41 4.30 -2.70 11.72
CA GLU A 41 5.08 -3.90 11.92
C GLU A 41 5.00 -4.84 10.71
N THR A 42 6.13 -5.46 10.39
CA THR A 42 6.29 -6.41 9.29
C THR A 42 6.71 -7.77 9.83
N PRO A 43 6.10 -8.87 9.39
CA PRO A 43 6.47 -10.21 9.86
C PRO A 43 7.95 -10.53 9.58
N PRO A 44 8.60 -11.29 10.48
CA PRO A 44 10.00 -11.68 10.29
C PRO A 44 10.16 -12.50 9.01
N GLY A 45 11.27 -12.26 8.29
CA GLY A 45 11.59 -12.97 7.05
C GLY A 45 10.91 -12.42 5.79
N LEU A 46 10.00 -11.45 5.91
CA LEU A 46 9.42 -10.75 4.77
C LEU A 46 10.25 -9.52 4.39
N LYS A 47 10.28 -9.22 3.09
CA LYS A 47 10.89 -8.01 2.54
C LYS A 47 9.79 -7.08 2.06
N VAL A 48 9.90 -5.80 2.38
CA VAL A 48 9.04 -4.77 1.80
C VAL A 48 9.78 -4.10 0.64
N LYS A 49 9.08 -3.93 -0.49
CA LYS A 49 9.54 -3.16 -1.63
C LYS A 49 8.58 -2.00 -1.83
N VAL A 50 9.10 -0.78 -1.91
CA VAL A 50 8.34 0.41 -2.23
C VAL A 50 8.47 0.69 -3.72
N VAL A 51 7.35 0.96 -4.38
CA VAL A 51 7.30 1.32 -5.79
C VAL A 51 6.41 2.54 -5.93
N GLU A 52 6.88 3.54 -6.65
CA GLU A 52 6.10 4.74 -6.97
C GLU A 52 5.42 4.56 -8.32
N ASN A 53 4.18 5.05 -8.42
CA ASN A 53 3.47 5.13 -9.69
C ASN A 53 3.96 6.37 -10.44
N GLU A 54 4.63 6.16 -11.57
CA GLU A 54 4.96 7.22 -12.52
C GLU A 54 3.77 7.50 -13.46
N PRO A 55 3.67 8.69 -14.08
CA PRO A 55 2.64 8.98 -15.07
C PRO A 55 2.59 7.89 -16.15
N GLY A 56 1.39 7.33 -16.38
CA GLY A 56 1.18 6.27 -17.37
C GLY A 56 1.49 4.85 -16.89
N THR A 57 1.92 4.66 -15.64
CA THR A 57 2.16 3.33 -15.04
C THR A 57 1.21 3.05 -13.89
N ILE A 58 0.62 1.84 -13.89
CA ILE A 58 -0.12 1.30 -12.75
C ILE A 58 0.55 0.02 -12.26
N HIS A 59 0.72 -0.11 -10.95
CA HIS A 59 1.23 -1.34 -10.33
C HIS A 59 0.07 -2.18 -9.79
N LEU A 60 -0.04 -3.43 -10.25
CA LEU A 60 -0.97 -4.42 -9.70
C LEU A 60 -0.22 -5.34 -8.73
N VAL A 61 -0.69 -5.42 -7.48
CA VAL A 61 -0.17 -6.36 -6.49
C VAL A 61 -0.86 -7.70 -6.69
N LEU A 62 -0.12 -8.68 -7.23
CA LEU A 62 -0.58 -10.06 -7.32
C LEU A 62 -0.09 -10.83 -6.07
N PRO A 63 -0.99 -11.32 -5.20
CA PRO A 63 -0.59 -12.16 -4.08
C PRO A 63 0.01 -13.49 -4.58
N SER A 64 0.85 -14.12 -3.76
CA SER A 64 1.37 -15.45 -4.03
C SER A 64 0.22 -16.43 -4.25
N ALA A 65 0.35 -17.29 -5.27
CA ALA A 65 -0.62 -18.34 -5.52
C ALA A 65 -0.78 -19.22 -4.26
N PRO A 66 -2.02 -19.56 -3.86
CA PRO A 66 -2.24 -20.48 -2.76
C PRO A 66 -1.70 -21.87 -3.14
N ALA A 67 -1.38 -22.68 -2.13
CA ALA A 67 -0.80 -24.02 -2.33
C ALA A 67 -1.68 -25.00 -3.15
N LYS A 68 -2.98 -24.71 -3.28
CA LYS A 68 -3.91 -25.43 -4.15
C LYS A 68 -4.79 -24.42 -4.87
N VAL A 69 -4.67 -24.35 -6.18
CA VAL A 69 -5.61 -23.69 -7.07
C VAL A 69 -6.36 -24.81 -7.79
N SER A 70 -7.57 -25.18 -7.34
CA SER A 70 -8.41 -26.12 -8.07
C SER A 70 -9.47 -25.36 -8.87
N GLN A 71 -9.80 -25.87 -10.05
CA GLN A 71 -10.74 -25.26 -11.00
C GLN A 71 -12.21 -25.20 -10.49
N GLN A 72 -12.45 -25.59 -9.23
CA GLN A 72 -13.78 -25.79 -8.64
C GLN A 72 -13.96 -25.03 -7.31
N GLN A 73 -13.13 -24.03 -7.03
CA GLN A 73 -13.30 -23.15 -5.87
C GLN A 73 -14.12 -21.93 -6.26
N GLU A 74 -15.22 -21.65 -5.55
CA GLU A 74 -15.93 -20.37 -5.59
C GLU A 74 -14.91 -19.24 -5.52
N GLU A 75 -14.94 -18.30 -6.48
CA GLU A 75 -13.91 -17.26 -6.63
C GLU A 75 -13.59 -16.62 -5.27
N PRO A 76 -12.47 -16.99 -4.63
CA PRO A 76 -12.15 -16.39 -3.35
C PRO A 76 -11.93 -14.91 -3.63
N VAL A 77 -12.72 -14.06 -2.97
CA VAL A 77 -12.52 -12.61 -3.00
C VAL A 77 -11.18 -12.35 -2.32
N TYR A 78 -10.11 -12.38 -3.10
CA TYR A 78 -8.83 -11.88 -2.66
C TYR A 78 -9.02 -10.37 -2.57
N THR A 79 -9.11 -9.86 -1.34
CA THR A 79 -8.89 -8.45 -1.08
C THR A 79 -7.44 -8.16 -1.46
N ILE A 80 -7.22 -7.84 -2.73
CA ILE A 80 -6.03 -7.12 -3.13
C ILE A 80 -6.17 -5.82 -2.38
N GLN A 81 -5.41 -5.67 -1.29
CA GLN A 81 -5.33 -4.44 -0.51
C GLN A 81 -4.71 -3.40 -1.43
N CYS A 82 -5.52 -2.87 -2.33
CA CYS A 82 -5.17 -1.77 -3.18
C CYS A 82 -5.11 -0.59 -2.23
N ALA A 83 -3.92 -0.01 -2.06
CA ALA A 83 -3.76 1.30 -1.44
C ALA A 83 -4.40 2.43 -2.29
N VAL A 84 -5.41 2.11 -3.10
CA VAL A 84 -6.35 3.10 -3.61
C VAL A 84 -7.08 3.61 -2.39
N CYS A 85 -6.81 4.86 -2.04
CA CYS A 85 -7.62 5.68 -1.15
C CYS A 85 -9.09 5.27 -1.28
N HIS A 86 -9.63 4.58 -0.28
CA HIS A 86 -11.07 4.29 -0.20
C HIS A 86 -11.84 5.56 0.23
N SER A 87 -11.50 6.70 -0.36
CA SER A 87 -12.36 7.88 -0.42
C SER A 87 -12.94 7.87 -1.83
N ARG A 88 -14.08 7.18 -1.97
CA ARG A 88 -14.87 7.22 -3.20
C ARG A 88 -15.79 8.45 -3.25
N ASP A 89 -15.68 9.38 -2.29
CA ASP A 89 -16.62 10.50 -2.11
C ASP A 89 -16.06 11.89 -2.44
N SER A 90 -14.79 12.05 -2.82
CA SER A 90 -14.23 13.39 -3.10
C SER A 90 -14.14 13.76 -4.59
N CYS A 91 -14.45 12.86 -5.50
CA CYS A 91 -14.51 13.17 -6.93
C CYS A 91 -15.97 13.28 -7.36
N LEU A 92 -16.39 14.48 -7.79
CA LEU A 92 -17.71 14.84 -8.35
C LEU A 92 -18.74 15.37 -7.33
N THR A 93 -18.62 16.65 -6.95
CA THR A 93 -19.70 17.65 -7.08
C THR A 93 -19.12 19.06 -6.82
N HIS A 94 -18.44 19.63 -7.80
CA HIS A 94 -18.50 21.07 -7.99
C HIS A 94 -19.75 21.31 -8.86
N HIS A 95 -20.86 21.64 -8.20
CA HIS A 95 -21.95 22.36 -8.86
C HIS A 95 -21.80 23.82 -8.43
N SER A 96 -21.59 24.69 -9.42
CA SER A 96 -21.88 26.12 -9.29
C SER A 96 -23.36 26.35 -8.98
#